data_AF-A0A067FZH5-F1
#
_entry.id   AF-A0A067FZH5-F1
#
_cell.length_a   1.000
_cell.length_b   1.000
_cell.length_c   1.000
_cell.angle_alpha   90.00
_cell.angle_beta   90.00
_cell.angle_gamma   90.00
#
_symmetry.space_group_name_H-M   'P 1'
#
loop_
_entity.id
_entity.type
_entity.pdbx_description
1 polymer ?
#
loop_
_entity_poly.entity_id
_entity_poly.type
_entity_poly.pdbx_seq_one_letter_code
_entity_poly.pdbx_strand_id
1 'polypeptide(L)'
;MLLEASSALSLVSPQKEALNPLFSSVSSAFPPNPSLRFSSPKNDNGVVVCASKNANNSPLTGVIFAPFEEVKKELDLVPTVPQLSLARHKFTDDCEAAINEQINVEYNVSYVYHAMFAYFDRDNVALKGLAKFFKESSEEEREHAEKLMEYQNKRGGKVKLQSILMPLSEFDHAEKGDALY
;
A
#
# COMPACT_ATOMS: atom_id res chain seq x y z
N MET A 1 25.21 -13.56 44.77
CA MET A 1 25.80 -13.25 43.45
C MET A 1 24.62 -12.80 42.59
N LEU A 2 24.10 -11.57 42.61
CA LEU A 2 24.66 -10.21 42.51
C LEU A 2 25.58 -9.99 41.31
N LEU A 3 25.00 -9.34 40.29
CA LEU A 3 25.51 -8.50 39.19
C LEU A 3 24.21 -8.10 38.44
N GLU A 4 23.59 -6.91 38.50
CA GLU A 4 24.00 -5.49 38.57
C GLU A 4 25.03 -5.08 37.52
N ALA A 5 24.55 -4.35 36.49
CA ALA A 5 25.18 -3.15 35.91
C ALA A 5 24.31 -2.49 34.80
N SER A 6 23.62 -1.41 35.20
CA SER A 6 23.60 -0.05 34.64
C SER A 6 23.41 0.32 33.16
N SER A 7 22.48 1.28 33.02
CA SER A 7 22.20 2.30 31.99
C SER A 7 23.38 2.98 31.28
N ALA A 8 23.08 3.49 30.06
CA ALA A 8 23.59 4.78 29.58
C ALA A 8 22.55 5.48 28.67
N LEU A 9 21.82 6.43 29.25
CA LEU A 9 21.15 7.53 28.55
C LEU A 9 22.22 8.59 28.23
N SER A 10 22.33 9.05 26.99
CA SER A 10 23.08 10.27 26.67
C SER A 10 22.12 11.41 26.31
N LEU A 11 22.06 12.35 27.23
CA LEU A 11 21.41 13.65 27.18
C LEU A 11 22.24 14.60 26.30
N VAL A 12 21.66 15.21 25.27
CA VAL A 12 22.19 16.44 24.64
C VAL A 12 21.05 17.42 24.44
N SER A 13 21.19 18.61 25.00
CA SER A 13 20.42 19.83 24.70
C SER A 13 21.44 20.98 24.52
N PRO A 14 21.04 22.19 24.13
CA PRO A 14 20.68 22.60 22.78
C PRO A 14 21.68 23.65 22.24
N GLN A 15 21.96 23.68 20.93
CA GLN A 15 22.54 24.86 20.29
C GLN A 15 21.69 25.32 19.12
N LYS A 16 21.30 26.60 19.20
CA LYS A 16 20.66 27.41 18.17
C LYS A 16 21.63 27.57 16.99
N GLU A 17 21.18 27.23 15.80
CA GLU A 17 21.61 27.90 14.58
C GLU A 17 20.46 27.92 13.57
N ALA A 18 20.15 29.12 13.09
CA ALA A 18 19.02 29.44 12.26
C ALA A 18 19.32 29.11 10.80
N LEU A 19 18.50 28.26 10.17
CA LEU A 19 18.45 28.11 8.72
C LEU A 19 16.98 27.98 8.27
N ASN A 20 16.64 28.80 7.28
CA ASN A 20 15.29 29.08 6.78
C ASN A 20 14.57 27.86 6.17
N PRO A 21 13.25 27.66 6.37
CA PRO A 21 12.49 26.72 5.57
C PRO A 21 12.01 27.41 4.29
N LEU A 22 12.64 27.06 3.17
CA LEU A 22 12.12 27.32 1.82
C LEU A 22 10.88 26.45 1.62
N PHE A 23 9.71 27.05 1.75
CA PHE A 23 8.47 26.50 1.20
C PHE A 23 8.58 26.52 -0.33
N SER A 24 8.52 25.35 -0.97
CA SER A 24 8.23 25.27 -2.40
C SER A 24 7.12 24.25 -2.62
N SER A 25 5.95 24.80 -2.92
CA SER A 25 4.76 24.13 -3.42
C SER A 25 5.09 23.25 -4.63
N VAL A 26 4.69 21.98 -4.59
CA VAL A 26 4.72 21.09 -5.74
C VAL A 26 3.56 21.47 -6.66
N SER A 27 3.83 22.38 -7.60
CA SER A 27 2.91 22.66 -8.71
C SER A 27 3.09 21.60 -9.79
N SER A 28 1.98 20.92 -10.10
CA SER A 28 1.83 19.99 -11.21
C SER A 28 2.09 20.69 -12.55
N ALA A 29 3.27 20.47 -13.13
CA ALA A 29 3.58 20.88 -14.49
C ALA A 29 3.18 19.76 -15.46
N PHE A 30 2.04 19.94 -16.12
CA PHE A 30 1.68 19.17 -17.32
C PHE A 30 2.67 19.51 -18.45
N PRO A 31 3.15 18.52 -19.24
CA PRO A 31 3.91 18.83 -20.46
C PRO A 31 2.99 19.49 -21.50
N PRO A 32 3.49 20.42 -22.32
CA PRO A 32 2.66 21.06 -23.34
C PRO A 32 2.38 20.07 -24.48
N ASN A 33 1.14 20.10 -24.99
CA ASN A 33 0.75 19.41 -26.22
C ASN A 33 1.75 19.73 -27.36
N PRO A 34 2.15 18.75 -28.20
CA PRO A 34 2.83 19.07 -29.43
C PRO A 34 1.81 19.61 -30.43
N SER A 35 1.83 20.91 -30.68
CA SER A 35 1.07 21.54 -31.74
C SER A 35 1.49 20.98 -33.09
N LEU A 36 0.62 20.19 -33.74
CA LEU A 36 0.77 19.77 -35.12
C LEU A 36 0.78 21.01 -36.04
N ARG A 37 1.96 21.45 -36.48
CA ARG A 37 2.08 22.41 -37.58
C ARG A 37 2.03 21.64 -38.90
N PHE A 38 0.93 21.79 -39.63
CA PHE A 38 0.81 21.33 -41.00
C PHE A 38 1.47 22.35 -41.93
N SER A 39 2.62 21.99 -42.50
CA SER A 39 3.19 22.72 -43.64
C SER A 39 2.84 21.99 -44.93
N SER A 40 1.96 22.59 -45.74
CA SER A 40 1.62 22.16 -47.10
C SER A 40 2.81 22.34 -48.07
N PRO A 41 2.83 21.62 -49.21
CA PRO A 41 4.03 20.96 -49.71
C PRO A 41 4.83 21.80 -50.71
N LYS A 42 6.13 21.50 -50.82
CA LYS A 42 6.88 21.71 -52.06
C LYS A 42 7.43 20.39 -52.57
N ASN A 43 7.02 20.11 -53.80
CA ASN A 43 7.46 19.11 -54.76
C ASN A 43 8.99 18.99 -54.77
N ASP A 44 9.56 17.82 -54.44
CA ASP A 44 10.32 16.96 -55.37
C ASP A 44 10.98 15.78 -54.63
N ASN A 45 10.84 14.58 -55.20
CA ASN A 45 11.61 13.34 -54.99
C ASN A 45 11.99 12.87 -53.57
N GLY A 46 11.08 12.06 -53.00
CA GLY A 46 11.35 10.77 -52.32
C GLY A 46 12.56 10.67 -51.40
N VAL A 47 12.37 10.96 -50.11
CA VAL A 47 13.27 10.48 -49.05
C VAL A 47 12.92 9.03 -48.72
N VAL A 48 13.77 8.10 -49.12
CA VAL A 48 13.73 6.70 -48.67
C VAL A 48 14.61 6.56 -47.44
N VAL A 49 14.01 6.25 -46.29
CA VAL A 49 14.72 5.87 -45.07
C VAL A 49 14.80 4.34 -45.03
N CYS A 50 15.98 3.77 -45.27
CA CYS A 50 16.23 2.35 -45.08
C CYS A 50 16.74 2.09 -43.65
N ALA A 51 15.94 1.41 -42.84
CA ALA A 51 16.39 0.86 -41.56
C ALA A 51 17.05 -0.52 -41.78
N SER A 52 18.20 -0.72 -41.13
CA SER A 52 19.09 -1.87 -41.31
C SER A 52 18.49 -3.21 -40.89
N LYS A 53 19.00 -4.27 -41.53
CA LYS A 53 18.61 -5.69 -41.46
C LYS A 53 18.58 -6.24 -40.02
N ASN A 54 17.36 -6.41 -39.51
CA ASN A 54 16.83 -7.67 -38.98
C ASN A 54 15.30 -7.54 -38.96
N ALA A 55 14.69 -7.49 -40.14
CA ALA A 55 13.27 -7.19 -40.31
C ALA A 55 12.50 -8.43 -40.77
N ASN A 56 11.55 -8.84 -39.95
CA ASN A 56 10.41 -9.66 -40.29
C ASN A 56 9.63 -8.91 -41.39
N ASN A 57 9.49 -9.51 -42.58
CA ASN A 57 8.98 -8.88 -43.80
C ASN A 57 7.44 -8.63 -43.79
N SER A 58 6.89 -7.94 -42.81
CA SER A 58 5.50 -7.46 -42.87
C SER A 58 5.45 -6.06 -43.50
N PRO A 59 4.59 -5.82 -44.52
CA PRO A 59 4.36 -4.46 -45.04
C PRO A 59 3.94 -3.54 -43.89
N LEU A 60 4.52 -2.34 -43.80
CA LEU A 60 4.13 -1.32 -42.82
C LEU A 60 2.73 -0.78 -43.19
N THR A 61 1.71 -1.57 -42.89
CA THR A 61 0.31 -1.16 -42.96
C THR A 61 0.09 -0.26 -41.75
N GLY A 62 -0.43 0.96 -41.92
CA GLY A 62 -0.61 1.96 -40.86
C GLY A 62 -1.58 1.59 -39.73
N VAL A 63 -1.72 0.31 -39.43
CA VAL A 63 -2.51 -0.26 -38.34
C VAL A 63 -1.59 -0.35 -37.12
N ILE A 64 -1.90 0.46 -36.11
CA ILE A 64 -1.10 0.60 -34.88
C ILE A 64 -1.56 -0.38 -33.78
N PHE A 65 -2.84 -0.78 -33.81
CA PHE A 65 -3.46 -1.65 -32.82
C PHE A 65 -4.35 -2.67 -33.54
N ALA A 66 -4.14 -3.95 -33.24
CA ALA A 66 -4.85 -5.08 -33.83
C ALA A 66 -5.43 -5.95 -32.71
N PRO A 67 -6.60 -5.59 -32.14
CA PRO A 67 -7.06 -6.15 -30.87
C PRO A 67 -7.15 -7.68 -30.87
N PHE A 68 -7.69 -8.28 -31.94
CA PHE A 68 -7.81 -9.75 -32.05
C PHE A 68 -6.46 -10.47 -32.19
N GLU A 69 -5.41 -9.81 -32.68
CA GLU A 69 -4.06 -10.40 -32.73
C GLU A 69 -3.35 -10.26 -31.39
N GLU A 70 -3.59 -9.15 -30.68
CA GLU A 70 -2.97 -8.86 -29.39
C GLU A 70 -3.56 -9.73 -28.25
N VAL A 71 -4.89 -9.91 -28.22
CA VAL A 71 -5.56 -10.67 -27.14
C VAL A 71 -5.41 -12.18 -27.26
N LYS A 72 -4.97 -12.74 -28.41
CA LYS A 72 -4.74 -14.19 -28.57
C LYS A 72 -3.84 -14.74 -27.47
N LYS A 73 -2.77 -14.01 -27.14
CA LYS A 73 -1.83 -14.39 -26.07
C LYS A 73 -2.49 -14.43 -24.70
N GLU A 74 -3.40 -13.48 -24.42
CA GLU A 74 -4.10 -13.43 -23.13
C GLU A 74 -5.17 -14.52 -23.05
N LEU A 75 -5.84 -14.82 -24.16
CA LEU A 75 -6.86 -15.87 -24.25
C LEU A 75 -6.27 -17.26 -23.96
N ASP A 76 -5.07 -17.55 -24.49
CA ASP A 76 -4.37 -18.83 -24.23
C ASP A 76 -3.91 -18.97 -22.77
N LEU A 77 -3.76 -17.86 -22.04
CA LEU A 77 -3.35 -17.83 -20.64
C LEU A 77 -4.54 -17.88 -19.65
N VAL A 78 -5.78 -17.83 -20.13
CA VAL A 78 -6.97 -17.91 -19.27
C VAL A 78 -6.99 -19.26 -18.55
N PRO A 79 -6.98 -19.30 -17.21
CA PRO A 79 -6.97 -20.56 -16.47
C PRO A 79 -8.24 -21.40 -16.73
N THR A 80 -8.05 -22.70 -17.01
CA THR A 80 -9.14 -23.67 -17.16
C THR A 80 -9.44 -24.46 -15.88
N VAL A 81 -8.49 -24.44 -14.94
CA VAL A 81 -8.56 -25.17 -13.67
C VAL A 81 -9.37 -24.35 -12.65
N PRO A 82 -10.38 -24.93 -11.97
CA PRO A 82 -11.32 -24.18 -11.14
C PRO A 82 -10.70 -23.56 -9.86
N GLN A 83 -9.51 -24.01 -9.44
CA GLN A 83 -8.83 -23.50 -8.24
C GLN A 83 -7.96 -22.26 -8.50
N LEU A 84 -7.75 -21.90 -9.77
CA LEU A 84 -6.95 -20.74 -10.18
C LEU A 84 -7.85 -19.53 -10.43
N SER A 85 -7.34 -18.35 -10.08
CA SER A 85 -8.08 -17.10 -10.29
C SER A 85 -8.01 -16.64 -11.74
N LEU A 86 -9.17 -16.31 -12.30
CA LEU A 86 -9.28 -15.71 -13.63
C LEU A 86 -8.83 -14.23 -13.66
N ALA A 87 -8.86 -13.54 -12.51
CA ALA A 87 -8.61 -12.11 -12.42
C ALA A 87 -7.15 -11.76 -12.10
N ARG A 88 -6.32 -12.75 -11.75
CA ARG A 88 -4.95 -12.51 -11.28
C ARG A 88 -4.04 -12.10 -12.44
N HIS A 89 -3.66 -10.83 -12.45
CA HIS A 89 -2.75 -10.26 -13.46
C HIS A 89 -1.66 -9.41 -12.78
N LYS A 90 -0.39 -9.72 -13.09
CA LYS A 90 0.80 -9.03 -12.54
C LYS A 90 0.72 -8.80 -11.02
N PHE A 91 0.31 -9.84 -10.30
CA PHE A 91 0.22 -9.85 -8.85
C PHE A 91 1.05 -11.02 -8.32
N THR A 92 2.29 -10.71 -7.94
CA THR A 92 3.29 -11.70 -7.51
C THR A 92 2.93 -12.26 -6.15
N ASP A 93 3.51 -13.42 -5.81
CA ASP A 93 3.28 -14.07 -4.52
C ASP A 93 3.77 -13.21 -3.35
N ASP A 94 4.83 -12.43 -3.54
CA ASP A 94 5.33 -11.48 -2.53
C ASP A 94 4.29 -10.41 -2.20
N CYS A 95 3.59 -9.87 -3.21
CA CYS A 95 2.51 -8.91 -2.98
C CYS A 95 1.31 -9.55 -2.27
N GLU A 96 0.93 -10.77 -2.67
CA GLU A 96 -0.15 -11.52 -2.02
C GLU A 96 0.19 -11.81 -0.54
N ALA A 97 1.43 -12.20 -0.26
CA ALA A 97 1.93 -12.46 1.08
C ALA A 97 1.93 -11.19 1.93
N ALA A 98 2.46 -10.07 1.42
CA ALA A 98 2.49 -8.80 2.12
C ALA A 98 1.08 -8.27 2.47
N ILE A 99 0.09 -8.44 1.58
CA ILE A 99 -1.30 -8.08 1.88
C ILE A 99 -1.88 -8.97 2.98
N ASN A 100 -1.60 -10.28 2.97
CA ASN A 100 -2.04 -11.18 4.04
C ASN A 100 -1.38 -10.85 5.39
N GLU A 101 -0.10 -10.45 5.38
CA GLU A 101 0.59 -9.98 6.57
C GLU A 101 -0.06 -8.71 7.11
N GLN A 102 -0.33 -7.71 6.26
CA GLN A 102 -0.98 -6.48 6.67
C GLN A 102 -2.39 -6.72 7.21
N ILE A 103 -3.19 -7.60 6.60
CA ILE A 103 -4.51 -8.00 7.13
C ILE A 103 -4.38 -8.49 8.57
N ASN A 104 -3.35 -9.29 8.87
CA ASN A 104 -3.11 -9.78 10.22
C ASN A 104 -2.66 -8.66 11.17
N VAL A 105 -1.85 -7.71 10.72
CA VAL A 105 -1.47 -6.52 11.49
C VAL A 105 -2.73 -5.75 11.92
N GLU A 106 -3.62 -5.41 10.97
CA GLU A 106 -4.84 -4.65 11.29
C GLU A 106 -5.76 -5.40 12.27
N TYR A 107 -5.91 -6.72 12.10
CA TYR A 107 -6.68 -7.53 13.06
C TYR A 107 -6.06 -7.57 14.46
N ASN A 108 -4.72 -7.63 14.57
CA ASN A 108 -4.05 -7.61 15.87
C ASN A 108 -4.21 -6.23 16.53
N VAL A 109 -4.07 -5.13 15.79
CA VAL A 109 -4.27 -3.77 16.31
C VAL A 109 -5.73 -3.58 16.76
N SER A 110 -6.70 -4.03 15.95
CA SER A 110 -8.12 -4.03 16.32
C SER A 110 -8.34 -4.75 17.66
N TYR A 111 -7.69 -5.90 17.87
CA TYR A 111 -7.83 -6.68 19.11
C TYR A 111 -7.15 -6.02 20.31
N VAL A 112 -6.00 -5.36 20.11
CA VAL A 112 -5.33 -4.55 21.14
C VAL A 112 -6.20 -3.37 21.57
N TYR A 113 -6.77 -2.61 20.63
CA TYR A 113 -7.69 -1.52 20.97
C TYR A 113 -8.94 -2.04 21.69
N HIS A 114 -9.43 -3.23 21.33
CA HIS A 114 -10.53 -3.84 22.05
C HIS A 114 -10.18 -4.15 23.52
N ALA A 115 -8.96 -4.61 23.78
CA ALA A 115 -8.47 -4.84 25.14
C ALA A 115 -8.32 -3.54 25.93
N MET A 116 -7.86 -2.46 25.28
CA MET A 116 -7.81 -1.12 25.89
C MET A 116 -9.21 -0.61 26.24
N PHE A 117 -10.19 -0.78 25.33
CA PHE A 117 -11.59 -0.50 25.63
C PHE A 117 -12.05 -1.26 26.89
N ALA A 118 -11.79 -2.57 26.95
CA ALA A 118 -12.18 -3.40 28.09
C ALA A 118 -11.52 -2.96 29.41
N TYR A 119 -10.31 -2.40 29.37
CA TYR A 119 -9.64 -1.82 30.54
C TYR A 119 -10.28 -0.50 30.98
N PHE A 120 -10.43 0.46 30.06
CA PHE A 120 -10.94 1.80 30.40
C PHE A 120 -12.44 1.81 30.73
N ASP A 121 -13.20 0.78 30.32
CA ASP A 121 -14.62 0.66 30.64
C ASP A 121 -14.90 0.11 32.05
N ARG A 122 -13.89 -0.47 32.73
CA ARG A 122 -14.01 -0.99 34.11
C ARG A 122 -14.54 0.07 35.06
N ASP A 123 -15.32 -0.35 36.06
CA ASP A 123 -15.93 0.57 37.03
C ASP A 123 -14.92 1.29 37.93
N ASN A 124 -13.78 0.66 38.20
CA ASN A 124 -12.69 1.23 39.00
C ASN A 124 -11.75 2.16 38.21
N VAL A 125 -11.80 2.15 36.87
CA VAL A 125 -11.06 3.09 36.01
C VAL A 125 -11.99 4.22 35.54
N ALA A 126 -13.20 3.87 35.10
CA ALA A 126 -14.30 4.78 34.78
C ALA A 126 -14.01 5.88 33.74
N LEU A 127 -13.02 5.70 32.85
CA LEU A 127 -12.66 6.65 31.80
C LEU A 127 -13.49 6.43 30.53
N LYS A 128 -14.80 6.70 30.60
CA LYS A 128 -15.76 6.40 29.52
C LYS A 128 -15.44 7.05 28.17
N GLY A 129 -14.78 8.21 28.17
CA GLY A 129 -14.31 8.86 26.93
C GLY A 129 -13.25 8.04 26.20
N LEU A 130 -12.24 7.54 26.93
CA LEU A 130 -11.20 6.67 26.39
C LEU A 130 -11.78 5.31 25.99
N ALA A 131 -12.66 4.75 26.81
CA ALA A 131 -13.33 3.49 26.47
C ALA A 131 -14.09 3.59 25.14
N LYS A 132 -14.86 4.67 24.93
CA LYS A 132 -15.55 4.92 23.67
C LYS A 132 -14.56 5.06 22.50
N PHE A 133 -13.51 5.86 22.67
CA PHE A 133 -12.48 6.07 21.65
C PHE A 133 -11.86 4.73 21.20
N PHE A 134 -11.35 3.92 22.13
CA PHE A 134 -10.72 2.65 21.78
C PHE A 134 -11.69 1.62 21.22
N LYS A 135 -12.97 1.68 21.60
CA LYS A 135 -14.01 0.85 20.97
C LYS A 135 -14.19 1.22 19.50
N GLU A 136 -14.33 2.52 19.20
CA GLU A 136 -14.47 3.02 17.82
C GLU A 136 -13.21 2.72 17.00
N SER A 137 -12.01 2.94 17.55
CA SER A 137 -10.74 2.59 16.89
C SER A 137 -10.61 1.09 16.64
N SER A 138 -11.03 0.23 17.57
CA SER A 138 -11.06 -1.22 17.35
C SER A 138 -11.93 -1.62 16.15
N GLU A 139 -13.09 -0.98 16.00
CA GLU A 139 -13.99 -1.20 14.87
C GLU A 139 -13.37 -0.69 13.55
N GLU A 140 -12.76 0.50 13.55
CA GLU A 140 -12.08 1.09 12.38
C GLU A 140 -10.94 0.21 11.85
N GLU A 141 -10.07 -0.30 12.72
CA GLU A 141 -8.97 -1.19 12.29
C GLU A 141 -9.48 -2.53 11.74
N ARG A 142 -10.63 -3.01 12.23
CA ARG A 142 -11.26 -4.19 11.64
C ARG A 142 -11.77 -3.89 10.22
N GLU A 143 -12.34 -2.71 9.99
CA GLU A 143 -12.72 -2.27 8.63
C GLU A 143 -11.50 -2.13 7.71
N HIS A 144 -10.34 -1.72 8.24
CA HIS A 144 -9.08 -1.71 7.48
C HIS A 144 -8.68 -3.13 7.04
N ALA A 145 -8.74 -4.11 7.94
CA ALA A 145 -8.48 -5.51 7.62
C ALA A 145 -9.44 -6.03 6.53
N GLU A 146 -10.73 -5.78 6.67
CA GLU A 146 -11.76 -6.21 5.71
C GLU A 146 -11.55 -5.58 4.32
N LYS A 147 -11.19 -4.29 4.26
CA LYS A 147 -10.86 -3.60 3.01
C LYS A 147 -9.68 -4.23 2.28
N LEU A 148 -8.66 -4.66 3.02
CA LEU A 148 -7.52 -5.38 2.46
C LEU A 148 -7.91 -6.79 1.99
N MET A 149 -8.79 -7.49 2.71
CA MET A 149 -9.33 -8.80 2.28
C MET A 149 -10.11 -8.68 0.97
N GLU A 150 -10.93 -7.64 0.83
CA GLU A 150 -11.59 -7.34 -0.44
C GLU A 150 -10.58 -7.05 -1.56
N TYR A 151 -9.55 -6.25 -1.27
CA TYR A 151 -8.52 -5.92 -2.26
C TYR A 151 -7.76 -7.18 -2.72
N GLN A 152 -7.39 -8.06 -1.78
CA GLN A 152 -6.76 -9.34 -2.07
C GLN A 152 -7.60 -10.17 -3.06
N ASN A 153 -8.91 -10.30 -2.79
CA ASN A 153 -9.84 -11.01 -3.67
C ASN A 153 -10.01 -10.31 -5.03
N LYS A 154 -10.08 -8.96 -5.06
CA LYS A 154 -10.14 -8.16 -6.30
C LYS A 154 -8.92 -8.39 -7.19
N ARG A 155 -7.73 -8.62 -6.61
CA ARG A 155 -6.48 -8.94 -7.35
C ARG A 155 -6.32 -10.42 -7.70
N GLY A 156 -7.28 -11.26 -7.31
CA GLY A 156 -7.23 -12.70 -7.54
C GLY A 156 -6.27 -13.46 -6.62
N GLY A 157 -5.83 -12.82 -5.53
CA GLY A 157 -5.14 -13.49 -4.43
C GLY A 157 -6.10 -14.26 -3.53
N LYS A 158 -5.55 -15.00 -2.57
CA LYS A 158 -6.28 -15.77 -1.57
C LYS A 158 -5.97 -15.22 -0.19
N VAL A 159 -7.02 -14.82 0.52
CA VAL A 159 -6.92 -14.39 1.91
C VAL A 159 -6.51 -15.59 2.78
N LYS A 160 -5.49 -15.39 3.61
CA LYS A 160 -5.04 -16.36 4.61
C LYS A 160 -5.01 -15.69 5.98
N LEU A 161 -6.11 -15.81 6.72
CA LEU A 161 -6.19 -15.30 8.09
C LEU A 161 -5.22 -16.08 8.98
N GLN A 162 -4.44 -15.36 9.79
CA GLN A 162 -3.45 -15.92 10.69
C GLN A 162 -3.94 -15.83 12.14
N SER A 163 -3.14 -16.34 13.08
CA SER A 163 -3.43 -16.24 14.50
C SER A 163 -3.33 -14.80 14.99
N ILE A 164 -4.31 -14.38 15.77
CA ILE A 164 -4.26 -13.14 16.55
C ILE A 164 -3.63 -13.45 17.90
N LEU A 165 -2.63 -12.66 18.30
CA LEU A 165 -1.94 -12.84 19.58
C LEU A 165 -2.79 -12.32 20.74
N MET A 166 -2.60 -12.90 21.92
CA MET A 166 -3.25 -12.42 23.14
C MET A 166 -2.69 -11.02 23.50
N PRO A 167 -3.53 -9.98 23.58
CA PRO A 167 -3.09 -8.63 23.92
C PRO A 167 -2.85 -8.50 25.43
N LEU A 168 -2.19 -7.41 25.82
CA LEU A 168 -2.12 -7.00 27.22
C LEU A 168 -3.53 -6.62 27.72
N SER A 169 -3.81 -6.91 28.99
CA SER A 169 -5.10 -6.62 29.63
C SER A 169 -5.04 -5.51 30.68
N GLU A 170 -3.84 -5.17 31.15
CA GLU A 170 -3.59 -4.14 32.17
C GLU A 170 -2.76 -3.01 31.56
N PHE A 171 -3.16 -1.77 31.86
CA PHE A 171 -2.56 -0.54 31.33
C PHE A 171 -2.30 0.48 32.44
N ASP A 172 -2.26 0.04 33.70
CA ASP A 172 -1.93 0.87 34.85
C ASP A 172 -0.43 1.17 34.90
N HIS A 173 -0.08 2.34 35.43
CA HIS A 173 1.32 2.70 35.68
C HIS A 173 1.47 3.38 37.04
N ALA A 174 2.13 2.70 37.98
CA ALA A 174 2.24 3.15 39.38
C ALA A 174 2.81 4.59 39.54
N GLU A 175 3.79 4.97 38.71
CA GLU A 175 4.41 6.30 38.80
C GLU A 175 3.67 7.42 38.05
N LYS A 176 2.82 7.08 37.08
CA LYS A 176 2.24 8.04 36.13
C LYS A 176 0.71 8.09 36.13
N GLY A 177 0.07 7.15 36.84
CA GLY A 177 -1.37 6.95 36.82
C GLY A 177 -1.86 6.31 35.51
N ASP A 178 -3.18 6.16 35.40
CA ASP A 178 -3.85 5.50 34.26
C ASP A 178 -3.91 6.36 32.99
N ALA A 179 -3.32 7.56 33.01
CA ALA A 179 -3.32 8.51 31.91
C ALA A 179 -2.15 8.21 30.95
N LEU A 180 -2.39 7.21 30.07
CA LEU A 180 -1.78 6.92 28.77
C LEU A 180 -0.34 7.44 28.48
N TYR A 181 0.53 6.50 28.09
CA TYR A 181 1.63 6.76 27.14
C TYR A 181 1.13 6.68 25.70
#